data_AF-A0A429TBI5-F1
#
_entry.id   AF-A0A429TBI5-F1
#
_cell.length_a   1.000
_cell.length_b   1.000
_cell.length_c   1.000
_cell.angle_alpha   90.00
_cell.angle_beta   90.00
_cell.angle_gamma   90.00
#
_symmetry.space_group_name_H-M   'P 1'
#
loop_
_entity.id
_entity.type
_entity.pdbx_description
1 polymer ?
#
loop_
_entity_poly.entity_id
_entity_poly.type
_entity_poly.pdbx_seq_one_letter_code
_entity_poly.pdbx_strand_id
1 'polypeptide(L)'
;MSEETEAVVEAELQPHEPSPGEVEARDRVRAEAEGMTHHQAASALARVLDDVGDAAAADAPARAALAEWHRITDLLAGHGGPYTTGADPYVQGQLTARHH
;
A
#
# COMPACT_ATOMS: atom_id res chain seq x y z
N MET A 1 2.12 7.17 -14.53
CA MET A 1 2.59 7.65 -13.22
C MET A 1 3.83 8.47 -13.43
N SER A 2 4.03 9.53 -12.66
CA SER A 2 5.20 10.39 -12.80
C SER A 2 6.40 9.79 -12.05
N GLU A 3 7.62 10.05 -12.53
CA GLU A 3 8.87 9.60 -11.88
C GLU A 3 8.97 10.10 -10.42
N GLU A 4 8.43 11.28 -10.15
CA GLU A 4 8.37 11.86 -8.80
C GLU A 4 7.45 11.06 -7.85
N THR A 5 6.28 10.65 -8.34
CA THR A 5 5.37 9.79 -7.57
C THR A 5 6.00 8.43 -7.28
N GLU A 6 6.69 7.85 -8.27
CA GLU A 6 7.42 6.60 -8.11
C GLU A 6 8.52 6.72 -7.05
N ALA A 7 9.28 7.82 -7.06
CA ALA A 7 10.30 8.08 -6.04
C ALA A 7 9.71 8.22 -4.63
N VAL A 8 8.54 8.87 -4.49
CA VAL A 8 7.83 8.96 -3.21
C VAL A 8 7.38 7.59 -2.72
N VAL A 9 6.77 6.78 -3.60
CA VAL A 9 6.33 5.42 -3.26
C VAL A 9 7.51 4.57 -2.83
N GLU A 10 8.61 4.59 -3.57
CA GLU A 10 9.82 3.85 -3.21
C GLU A 10 10.35 4.27 -1.84
N ALA A 11 10.45 5.59 -1.58
CA ALA A 11 10.88 6.11 -0.29
C ALA A 11 9.98 5.65 0.88
N GLU A 12 8.67 5.61 0.67
CA GLU A 12 7.70 5.12 1.66
C GLU A 12 7.75 3.60 1.90
N LEU A 13 8.27 2.83 0.96
CA LEU A 13 8.47 1.39 1.10
C LEU A 13 9.82 1.03 1.76
N GLN A 14 10.76 1.97 1.81
CA GLN A 14 12.03 1.77 2.51
C GLN A 14 11.81 1.57 4.01
N PRO A 15 12.61 0.72 4.69
CA PRO A 15 12.48 0.50 6.13
C PRO A 15 12.63 1.79 6.94
N HIS A 16 11.57 2.17 7.65
CA HIS A 16 11.55 3.26 8.61
C HIS A 16 10.60 2.91 9.76
N GLU A 17 10.71 3.61 10.89
CA GLU A 17 9.71 3.52 11.96
C GLU A 17 8.46 4.31 11.55
N PRO A 18 7.31 3.66 11.28
CA PRO A 18 6.13 4.36 10.83
C PRO A 18 5.45 5.09 11.99
N SER A 19 4.97 6.29 11.72
CA SER A 19 4.09 7.00 12.64
C SER A 19 2.74 6.28 12.79
N PRO A 20 1.98 6.53 13.89
CA PRO A 20 0.65 5.94 14.08
C PRO A 20 -0.31 6.21 12.91
N GLY A 21 -0.26 7.40 12.33
CA GLY A 21 -1.12 7.75 11.18
C GLY A 21 -0.80 6.96 9.91
N GLU A 22 0.49 6.66 9.67
CA GLU A 22 0.90 5.81 8.55
C GLU A 22 0.48 4.35 8.77
N VAL A 23 0.57 3.84 10.00
CA VAL A 23 0.08 2.50 10.34
C VAL A 23 -1.43 2.41 10.09
N GLU A 24 -2.21 3.35 10.61
CA GLU A 24 -3.67 3.38 10.41
C GLU A 24 -4.06 3.49 8.93
N ALA A 25 -3.32 4.30 8.17
CA ALA A 25 -3.54 4.45 6.73
C ALA A 25 -3.29 3.14 5.97
N ARG A 26 -2.15 2.47 6.23
CA ARG A 26 -1.82 1.18 5.62
C ARG A 26 -2.81 0.08 6.00
N ASP A 27 -3.25 0.04 7.26
CA ASP A 27 -4.23 -0.95 7.72
C ASP A 27 -5.61 -0.74 7.09
N ARG A 28 -6.03 0.52 6.88
CA ARG A 28 -7.26 0.83 6.14
C ARG A 28 -7.18 0.32 4.70
N VAL A 29 -6.08 0.59 4.00
CA VAL A 29 -5.86 0.12 2.63
C VAL A 29 -5.96 -1.41 2.54
N ARG A 30 -5.33 -2.14 3.48
CA ARG A 30 -5.41 -3.60 3.52
C ARG A 30 -6.83 -4.10 3.74
N ALA A 31 -7.56 -3.47 4.66
CA ALA A 31 -8.96 -3.83 4.93
C ALA A 31 -9.86 -3.58 3.71
N GLU A 32 -9.64 -2.49 2.99
CA GLU A 32 -10.36 -2.18 1.75
C GLU A 32 -10.00 -3.14 0.62
N ALA A 33 -8.73 -3.53 0.52
CA ALA A 33 -8.25 -4.42 -0.54
C ALA A 33 -8.67 -5.89 -0.34
N GLU A 34 -9.14 -6.29 0.85
CA GLU A 34 -9.50 -7.68 1.14
C GLU A 34 -10.54 -8.20 0.12
N GLY A 35 -10.22 -9.32 -0.55
CA GLY A 35 -11.04 -9.90 -1.60
C GLY A 35 -10.87 -9.28 -3.00
N MET A 36 -10.08 -8.21 -3.17
CA MET A 36 -9.89 -7.57 -4.47
C MET A 36 -8.98 -8.39 -5.39
N THR A 37 -9.34 -8.44 -6.67
CA THR A 37 -8.45 -8.90 -7.75
C THR A 37 -7.42 -7.83 -8.13
N HIS A 38 -6.38 -8.21 -8.87
CA HIS A 38 -5.38 -7.27 -9.40
C HIS A 38 -6.02 -6.06 -10.11
N HIS A 39 -7.01 -6.29 -10.99
CA HIS A 39 -7.67 -5.19 -11.71
C HIS A 39 -8.46 -4.24 -10.80
N GLN A 40 -9.07 -4.76 -9.73
CA GLN A 40 -9.79 -3.93 -8.77
C GLN A 40 -8.83 -3.09 -7.94
N ALA A 41 -7.74 -3.70 -7.45
CA ALA A 41 -6.68 -2.99 -6.73
C ALA A 41 -6.01 -1.92 -7.61
N ALA A 42 -5.68 -2.24 -8.87
CA ALA A 42 -5.13 -1.28 -9.82
C ALA A 42 -6.10 -0.12 -10.11
N SER A 43 -7.41 -0.39 -10.17
CA SER A 43 -8.42 0.66 -10.33
C SER A 43 -8.55 1.54 -9.08
N ALA A 44 -8.42 0.96 -7.89
CA ALA A 44 -8.41 1.72 -6.63
C ALA A 44 -7.15 2.59 -6.55
N LEU A 45 -5.98 2.05 -6.87
CA LEU A 45 -4.72 2.78 -6.95
C LEU A 45 -4.82 3.98 -7.90
N ALA A 46 -5.43 3.80 -9.08
CA ALA A 46 -5.63 4.90 -10.03
C ALA A 46 -6.48 6.04 -9.46
N ARG A 47 -7.52 5.73 -8.65
CA ARG A 47 -8.34 6.76 -7.97
C ARG A 47 -7.55 7.48 -6.89
N VAL A 48 -6.79 6.74 -6.09
CA VAL A 48 -5.95 7.34 -5.04
C VAL A 48 -4.89 8.25 -5.65
N LEU A 49 -4.30 7.88 -6.78
CA LEU A 49 -3.37 8.73 -7.52
C LEU A 49 -4.03 10.04 -7.99
N ASP A 50 -5.28 9.98 -8.46
CA ASP A 50 -6.05 11.16 -8.89
C ASP A 50 -6.42 12.04 -7.68
N ASP A 51 -6.85 11.44 -6.57
CA ASP A 51 -7.23 12.13 -5.35
C ASP A 51 -6.03 12.81 -4.66
N VAL A 52 -4.87 12.16 -4.67
CA VAL A 52 -3.61 12.71 -4.13
C VAL A 52 -3.08 13.82 -5.02
N GLY A 53 -3.14 13.64 -6.34
CA GLY A 53 -2.60 14.58 -7.32
C GLY A 53 -1.07 14.66 -7.27
N ASP A 54 -0.54 15.46 -6.35
CA ASP A 54 0.90 15.60 -6.09
C ASP A 54 1.31 14.80 -4.84
N ALA A 55 1.92 13.64 -5.07
CA ALA A 55 2.39 12.77 -4.02
C ALA A 55 3.52 13.38 -3.17
N ALA A 56 4.34 14.28 -3.72
CA ALA A 56 5.43 14.90 -2.96
C ALA A 56 4.89 15.96 -1.97
N ALA A 57 3.78 16.61 -2.32
CA ALA A 57 3.10 17.57 -1.46
C ALA A 57 2.13 16.92 -0.44
N ALA A 58 1.83 15.63 -0.61
CA ALA A 58 0.89 14.91 0.24
C ALA A 58 1.44 14.66 1.66
N ASP A 59 0.55 14.59 2.64
CA ASP A 59 0.92 14.26 4.01
C ASP A 59 1.41 12.80 4.15
N ALA A 60 2.09 12.50 5.26
CA ALA A 60 2.65 11.17 5.48
C ALA A 60 1.60 10.04 5.43
N PRO A 61 0.41 10.16 6.05
CA PRO A 61 -0.63 9.15 5.93
C PRO A 61 -1.10 8.90 4.49
N ALA A 62 -1.27 9.96 3.67
CA ALA A 62 -1.66 9.81 2.27
C ALA A 62 -0.57 9.14 1.43
N ARG A 63 0.70 9.52 1.64
CA ARG A 63 1.85 8.88 0.99
C ARG A 63 1.97 7.40 1.37
N ALA A 64 1.78 7.06 2.65
CA ALA A 64 1.77 5.70 3.14
C ALA A 64 0.61 4.85 2.58
N ALA A 65 -0.59 5.43 2.45
CA ALA A 65 -1.73 4.77 1.81
C ALA A 65 -1.46 4.49 0.32
N LEU A 66 -0.91 5.48 -0.39
CA LEU A 66 -0.54 5.33 -1.80
C LEU A 66 0.49 4.22 -1.99
N ALA A 67 1.54 4.20 -1.17
CA ALA A 67 2.58 3.17 -1.22
C ALA A 67 2.03 1.76 -0.92
N GLU A 68 1.07 1.64 0.00
CA GLU A 68 0.42 0.36 0.30
C GLU A 68 -0.44 -0.15 -0.86
N TRP A 69 -1.20 0.74 -1.53
CA TRP A 69 -1.97 0.37 -2.73
C TRP A 69 -1.07 -0.12 -3.86
N HIS A 70 0.09 0.50 -4.03
CA HIS A 70 1.13 0.07 -4.94
C HIS A 70 1.60 -1.35 -4.62
N ARG A 71 2.06 -1.57 -3.39
CA ARG A 71 2.56 -2.86 -2.92
C ARG A 71 1.54 -3.99 -3.12
N ILE A 72 0.27 -3.74 -2.80
CA ILE A 72 -0.81 -4.72 -2.99
C ILE A 72 -1.02 -5.01 -4.47
N THR A 73 -1.03 -3.98 -5.33
CA THR A 73 -1.23 -4.15 -6.77
C THR A 73 -0.10 -4.99 -7.39
N ASP A 74 1.14 -4.73 -6.98
CA ASP A 74 2.33 -5.48 -7.43
C ASP A 74 2.33 -6.92 -6.92
N LEU A 75 1.97 -7.14 -5.64
CA LEU A 75 1.77 -8.49 -5.09
C LEU A 75 0.75 -9.28 -5.93
N LEU A 76 -0.37 -8.64 -6.29
CA LEU A 76 -1.44 -9.27 -7.05
C LEU A 76 -1.09 -9.52 -8.52
N ALA A 77 -0.13 -8.80 -9.10
CA ALA A 77 0.30 -9.02 -10.48
C ALA A 77 0.89 -10.44 -10.66
N GLY A 78 1.54 -10.97 -9.62
CA GLY A 78 2.08 -12.33 -9.59
C GLY A 78 1.18 -13.38 -8.91
N HIS A 79 0.04 -12.97 -8.33
CA HIS A 79 -0.83 -13.84 -7.54
C HIS A 79 -2.08 -14.25 -8.32
N GLY A 80 -2.40 -15.55 -8.33
CA GLY A 80 -3.54 -16.11 -9.07
C GLY A 80 -4.90 -15.98 -8.35
N GLY A 81 -4.99 -15.19 -7.29
CA GLY A 81 -6.17 -15.11 -6.41
C GLY A 81 -6.46 -13.68 -5.94
N PRO A 82 -7.57 -13.47 -5.21
CA PRO A 82 -7.86 -12.19 -4.58
C PRO A 82 -6.86 -11.89 -3.46
N TYR A 83 -6.69 -10.60 -3.16
CA TYR A 83 -5.89 -10.18 -2.02
C TYR A 83 -6.51 -10.70 -0.72
N THR A 84 -5.65 -11.27 0.12
CA THR A 84 -5.98 -11.54 1.51
C THR A 84 -4.77 -11.22 2.36
N THR A 85 -4.99 -10.61 3.52
CA THR A 85 -3.92 -10.36 4.50
C THR A 85 -3.21 -11.64 4.94
N GLY A 86 -3.90 -12.79 4.91
CA GLY A 86 -3.33 -14.11 5.20
C GLY A 86 -2.35 -14.63 4.14
N ALA A 87 -2.53 -14.24 2.88
CA ALA A 87 -1.65 -14.65 1.77
C ALA A 87 -0.52 -13.64 1.48
N ASP A 88 -0.44 -12.56 2.26
CA ASP A 88 0.50 -11.46 2.07
C ASP A 88 1.76 -11.64 2.95
N PRO A 89 2.92 -12.02 2.37
CA PRO A 89 4.12 -12.31 3.15
C PRO A 89 4.64 -11.10 3.94
N TYR A 90 4.42 -9.89 3.44
CA TYR A 90 4.83 -8.66 4.12
C TYR A 90 4.05 -8.47 5.42
N VAL A 91 2.71 -8.62 5.35
CA VAL A 91 1.83 -8.51 6.52
C VAL A 91 2.09 -9.64 7.51
N GLN A 92 2.28 -10.87 7.02
CA GLN A 92 2.63 -12.00 7.87
C GLN A 92 3.96 -11.81 8.62
N GLY A 93 4.95 -11.18 7.97
CA GLY A 93 6.21 -10.79 8.60
C GLY A 93 6.02 -9.78 9.74
N GLN A 94 5.18 -8.76 9.54
CA GLN A 94 4.89 -7.77 10.58
C GLN A 94 4.14 -8.38 11.78
N LEU A 95 3.17 -9.25 11.53
CA LEU A 95 2.45 -9.95 12.60
C LEU A 95 3.40 -10.82 13.41
N THR A 96 4.27 -11.58 12.75
CA THR A 96 5.28 -12.43 13.41
C THR A 96 6.21 -11.61 14.30
N ALA A 97 6.66 -10.43 13.84
CA ALA A 97 7.53 -9.56 14.61
C ALA A 97 6.87 -8.96 15.87
N ARG A 98 5.54 -8.79 15.88
CA ARG A 98 4.78 -8.27 17.04
C ARG A 98 4.51 -9.31 18.13
N HIS A 99 4.69 -10.60 17.82
CA HIS A 99 4.46 -11.71 18.74
C HIS A 99 5.73 -12.22 19.45
N HIS A 100 6.88 -11.56 19.24
CA HIS A 100 8.18 -11.88 19.85
C HIS A 100 8.66 -10.76 20.76
#